data_AF-A0AB33FIT9-F1
#
_entry.id   AF-A0AB33FIT9-F1
#
_cell.length_a   1.000
_cell.length_b   1.000
_cell.length_c   1.000
_cell.angle_alpha   90.00
_cell.angle_beta   90.00
_cell.angle_gamma   90.00
#
_symmetry.space_group_name_H-M   'P 1'
#
loop_
_entity.id
_entity.type
_entity.pdbx_description
1 polymer ?
#
loop_
_entity_poly.entity_id
_entity_poly.type
_entity_poly.pdbx_seq_one_letter_code
_entity_poly.pdbx_strand_id
1 'polypeptide(L)'
;MKKWKISSLKIENFKPFENTSIDFRAASIITLDGPNGFGKTSIFDALELLFTGVIQRIINTNDATVAKRSRKKQFEENIYWNRNKEGDISIRAELINQDSGESIFLARVATIADLSNPDNNAPDNFSIFKLYEVSSIDSNKFGDSLDSKALESILGENFLKNFSLLNYLEQGQNRYLYSKNVKIWKFPVVHSVGSHGRLTLR
;
A
#
# COMPACT_ATOMS: atom_id res chain seq x y z
N MET A 1 0.78 3.41 -22.47
CA MET A 1 1.09 3.23 -21.02
C MET A 1 -0.24 3.23 -20.30
N LYS A 2 -0.50 2.26 -19.41
CA LYS A 2 -1.73 2.27 -18.62
C LYS A 2 -1.66 3.41 -17.59
N LYS A 3 -2.63 4.32 -17.61
CA LYS A 3 -2.71 5.45 -16.69
C LYS A 3 -3.85 5.21 -15.71
N TRP A 4 -3.52 4.66 -14.56
CA TRP A 4 -4.50 4.40 -13.51
C TRP A 4 -4.52 5.58 -12.53
N LYS A 5 -5.71 6.01 -12.11
CA LYS A 5 -5.93 6.97 -11.03
C LYS A 5 -6.72 6.28 -9.91
N ILE A 6 -6.29 6.41 -8.67
CA ILE A 6 -7.11 6.00 -7.52
C ILE A 6 -8.30 6.97 -7.45
N SER A 7 -9.50 6.41 -7.53
CA SER A 7 -10.75 7.16 -7.50
C SER A 7 -11.46 7.01 -6.16
N SER A 8 -11.33 5.88 -5.48
CA SER A 8 -11.83 5.68 -4.12
C SER A 8 -10.92 4.72 -3.34
N LEU A 9 -10.88 4.89 -2.02
CA LEU A 9 -10.18 4.02 -1.06
C LEU A 9 -11.11 3.72 0.10
N LYS A 10 -11.22 2.45 0.47
CA LYS A 10 -11.94 1.98 1.66
C LYS A 10 -10.96 1.20 2.54
N ILE A 11 -10.89 1.57 3.81
CA ILE A 11 -10.00 0.99 4.81
C ILE A 11 -10.86 0.46 5.96
N GLU A 12 -10.72 -0.81 6.28
CA GLU A 12 -11.44 -1.49 7.36
C GLU A 12 -10.46 -2.21 8.28
N ASN A 13 -10.67 -2.03 9.58
CA ASN A 13 -9.92 -2.61 10.68
C ASN A 13 -8.38 -2.46 10.59
N PHE A 14 -7.87 -1.43 9.93
CA PHE A 14 -6.42 -1.23 9.73
C PHE A 14 -5.90 -0.03 10.53
N LYS A 15 -4.96 -0.29 11.45
CA LYS A 15 -4.32 0.71 12.32
C LYS A 15 -5.37 1.57 13.05
N PRO A 16 -5.42 2.93 13.00
CA PRO A 16 -6.46 3.64 13.74
C PRO A 16 -7.83 3.59 13.05
N PHE A 17 -7.96 2.98 11.86
CA PHE A 17 -9.20 3.00 11.09
C PHE A 17 -10.05 1.77 11.39
N GLU A 18 -11.23 1.99 11.96
CA GLU A 18 -12.28 0.97 12.08
C GLU A 18 -12.97 0.76 10.73
N ASN A 19 -13.45 1.86 10.15
CA ASN A 19 -14.01 1.93 8.81
C ASN A 19 -13.83 3.35 8.28
N THR A 20 -13.19 3.51 7.13
CA THR A 20 -12.95 4.82 6.52
C THR A 20 -13.00 4.71 5.01
N SER A 21 -13.81 5.55 4.38
CA SER A 21 -13.90 5.67 2.93
C SER A 21 -13.46 7.06 2.50
N ILE A 22 -12.63 7.13 1.47
CA ILE A 22 -12.10 8.37 0.90
C ILE A 22 -12.42 8.37 -0.59
N ASP A 23 -13.10 9.42 -1.06
CA ASP A 23 -13.40 9.64 -2.47
C ASP A 23 -12.39 10.65 -3.06
N PHE A 24 -11.70 10.24 -4.11
CA PHE A 24 -10.69 11.01 -4.85
C PHE A 24 -11.21 11.52 -6.20
N ARG A 25 -12.43 11.14 -6.63
CA ARG A 25 -12.94 11.38 -8.00
C ARG A 25 -12.97 12.86 -8.36
N ALA A 26 -13.50 13.68 -7.46
CA ALA A 26 -13.64 15.13 -7.68
C ALA A 26 -12.39 15.92 -7.27
N ALA A 27 -11.43 15.30 -6.60
CA ALA A 27 -10.27 15.98 -6.06
C ALA A 27 -9.12 16.00 -7.07
N SER A 28 -8.54 17.19 -7.27
CA SER A 28 -7.27 17.35 -7.98
C SER A 28 -6.05 17.34 -7.03
N ILE A 29 -6.30 17.68 -5.76
CA ILE A 29 -5.33 17.74 -4.66
C ILE A 29 -6.07 17.35 -3.39
N ILE A 30 -5.46 16.49 -2.57
CA ILE A 30 -5.95 16.17 -1.22
C ILE A 30 -4.86 16.51 -0.21
N THR A 31 -5.28 17.19 0.85
CA THR A 31 -4.44 17.50 2.00
C THR A 31 -4.97 16.74 3.20
N LEU A 32 -4.11 15.92 3.80
CA LEU A 32 -4.39 15.26 5.07
C LEU A 32 -3.85 16.13 6.20
N ASP A 33 -4.74 16.80 6.93
CA ASP A 33 -4.39 17.59 8.10
C ASP A 33 -4.95 16.95 9.38
N GLY A 34 -4.29 17.19 10.51
CA GLY A 34 -4.69 16.69 11.82
C GLY A 34 -3.50 16.52 12.77
N PRO A 35 -3.73 16.25 14.06
CA PRO A 35 -2.66 16.04 15.03
C PRO A 35 -1.78 14.82 14.70
N ASN A 36 -0.64 14.72 15.37
CA ASN A 36 0.20 13.51 15.29
C ASN A 36 -0.56 12.32 15.88
N GLY A 37 -0.46 11.15 15.25
CA GLY A 37 -1.16 9.93 15.68
C GLY A 37 -2.56 9.72 15.09
N PHE A 38 -3.15 10.71 14.41
CA PHE A 38 -4.50 10.61 13.81
C PHE A 38 -4.60 9.74 12.54
N GLY A 39 -3.53 9.03 12.16
CA GLY A 39 -3.59 8.09 11.04
C GLY A 39 -3.26 8.66 9.67
N LYS A 40 -2.81 9.92 9.54
CA LYS A 40 -2.34 10.50 8.26
C LYS A 40 -1.35 9.57 7.56
N THR A 41 -0.32 9.15 8.29
CA THR A 41 0.71 8.24 7.77
C THR A 41 0.19 6.81 7.58
N SER A 42 -0.93 6.45 8.21
CA SER A 42 -1.59 5.15 8.08
C SER A 42 -2.39 5.04 6.79
N ILE A 43 -2.90 6.16 6.23
CA ILE A 43 -3.51 6.17 4.88
C ILE A 43 -2.47 5.81 3.83
N PHE A 44 -1.27 6.39 3.94
CA PHE A 44 -0.15 6.05 3.05
C PHE A 44 0.27 4.58 3.20
N ASP A 45 0.32 4.06 4.42
CA ASP A 45 0.60 2.64 4.64
C ASP A 45 -0.45 1.72 4.03
N ALA A 46 -1.73 2.10 4.09
CA ALA A 46 -2.80 1.32 3.50
C ALA A 46 -2.61 1.24 1.98
N LEU A 47 -2.32 2.36 1.33
CA LEU A 47 -2.03 2.41 -0.10
C LEU A 47 -0.77 1.60 -0.47
N GLU A 48 0.33 1.80 0.27
CA GLU A 48 1.58 1.06 0.04
C GLU A 48 1.37 -0.45 0.21
N LEU A 49 0.68 -0.87 1.28
CA LEU A 49 0.38 -2.26 1.53
C LEU A 49 -0.50 -2.83 0.42
N LEU A 50 -1.58 -2.15 0.03
CA LEU A 50 -2.50 -2.55 -1.04
C LEU A 50 -1.78 -2.84 -2.36
N PHE A 51 -0.85 -1.96 -2.75
CA PHE A 51 -0.19 -2.05 -4.04
C PHE A 51 1.07 -2.89 -4.04
N THR A 52 1.84 -2.90 -2.95
CA THR A 52 3.21 -3.43 -3.01
C THR A 52 3.42 -4.80 -2.37
N GLY A 53 2.63 -5.16 -1.36
CA GLY A 53 2.99 -6.29 -0.49
C GLY A 53 3.27 -5.87 0.91
N VAL A 54 3.86 -4.69 1.07
CA VAL A 54 4.68 -4.37 2.22
C VAL A 54 4.51 -2.92 2.61
N ILE A 55 5.04 -2.56 3.78
CA ILE A 55 5.19 -1.18 4.21
C ILE A 55 6.68 -0.96 4.46
N GLN A 56 7.36 -0.31 3.53
CA GLN A 56 8.83 -0.26 3.52
C GLN A 56 9.39 0.37 4.78
N ARG A 57 8.71 1.39 5.32
CA ARG A 57 9.15 2.05 6.56
C ARG A 57 9.13 1.14 7.78
N ILE A 58 8.22 0.16 7.83
CA ILE A 58 8.15 -0.81 8.92
C ILE A 58 9.32 -1.79 8.80
N ILE A 59 9.61 -2.27 7.59
CA ILE A 59 10.79 -3.12 7.33
C ILE A 59 12.06 -2.39 7.78
N ASN A 60 12.27 -1.16 7.31
CA ASN A 60 13.45 -0.37 7.64
C ASN A 60 13.59 -0.11 9.15
N THR A 61 12.47 0.17 9.83
CA THR A 61 12.46 0.38 11.28
C THR A 61 12.78 -0.92 12.01
N ASN A 62 12.19 -2.04 11.59
CA ASN A 62 12.43 -3.36 12.18
C ASN A 62 13.91 -3.73 12.02
N ASP A 63 14.47 -3.67 10.80
CA ASP A 63 15.87 -3.97 10.53
C ASP A 63 16.83 -3.12 11.39
N ALA A 64 16.58 -1.81 11.49
CA ALA A 64 17.39 -0.90 12.30
C ALA A 64 17.32 -1.22 13.81
N THR A 65 16.21 -1.79 14.28
CA THR A 65 16.02 -2.22 15.68
C THR A 65 16.50 -3.64 15.96
N VAL A 66 16.33 -4.58 15.02
CA VAL A 66 16.73 -5.98 15.13
C VAL A 66 18.25 -6.13 15.07
N ALA A 67 18.95 -5.27 14.30
CA ALA A 67 20.42 -5.18 14.35
C ALA A 67 20.96 -4.83 15.76
N LYS A 68 20.11 -4.36 16.69
CA LYS A 68 20.48 -3.97 18.06
C LYS A 68 20.00 -4.93 19.15
N ARG A 69 19.03 -5.83 18.91
CA ARG A 69 18.48 -6.73 19.93
C ARG A 69 18.02 -8.06 19.32
N SER A 70 18.40 -9.16 19.96
CA SER A 70 18.09 -10.54 19.58
C SER A 70 16.63 -10.76 19.19
N ARG A 71 16.42 -11.48 18.07
CA ARG A 71 15.20 -11.73 17.25
C ARG A 71 13.89 -12.20 17.94
N LYS A 72 13.69 -12.05 19.25
CA LYS A 72 12.50 -12.56 19.96
C LYS A 72 11.72 -11.43 20.62
N LYS A 73 10.85 -10.78 19.86
CA LYS A 73 9.59 -10.26 20.39
C LYS A 73 8.55 -10.35 19.27
N GLN A 74 7.96 -11.53 19.12
CA GLN A 74 6.62 -11.59 18.55
C GLN A 74 5.75 -10.69 19.45
N PHE A 75 5.06 -9.74 18.85
CA PHE A 75 4.13 -8.90 19.59
C PHE A 75 2.98 -9.78 20.06
N GLU A 76 2.39 -9.47 21.21
CA GLU A 76 1.20 -10.19 21.69
C GLU A 76 0.02 -10.01 20.72
N GLU A 77 0.01 -8.88 19.99
CA GLU A 77 -1.03 -8.52 19.05
C GLU A 77 -0.45 -8.10 17.70
N ASN A 78 -1.24 -8.28 16.65
CA ASN A 78 -0.90 -7.80 15.32
C ASN A 78 -1.00 -6.26 15.27
N ILE A 79 0.13 -5.60 15.02
CA ILE A 79 0.24 -4.13 15.04
C ILE A 79 -0.58 -3.41 13.95
N TYR A 80 -1.09 -4.14 12.97
CA TYR A 80 -1.92 -3.61 11.88
C TYR A 80 -3.40 -3.70 12.18
N TRP A 81 -3.82 -4.57 13.11
CA TRP A 81 -5.22 -4.89 13.32
C TRP A 81 -5.87 -3.92 14.31
N ASN A 82 -6.87 -3.18 13.83
CA ASN A 82 -7.80 -2.47 14.69
C ASN A 82 -8.85 -3.45 15.19
N ARG A 83 -8.85 -3.71 16.51
CA ARG A 83 -9.74 -4.68 17.16
C ARG A 83 -11.02 -4.05 17.74
N ASN A 84 -11.27 -2.77 17.52
CA ASN A 84 -12.49 -2.12 18.02
C ASN A 84 -13.76 -2.74 17.41
N LYS A 85 -13.63 -3.42 16.27
CA LYS A 85 -14.68 -4.23 15.65
C LYS A 85 -14.12 -5.58 15.23
N GLU A 86 -14.88 -6.66 15.47
CA GLU A 86 -14.54 -7.96 14.90
C GLU A 86 -14.63 -7.90 13.37
N GLY A 87 -13.56 -8.32 12.72
CA GLY A 87 -13.48 -8.34 11.26
C GLY A 87 -12.06 -8.52 10.76
N ASP A 88 -11.98 -8.97 9.51
CA ASP A 88 -10.74 -9.00 8.74
C ASP A 88 -10.19 -7.58 8.58
N ILE A 89 -8.87 -7.46 8.39
CA ILE A 89 -8.31 -6.24 7.82
C ILE A 89 -8.66 -6.24 6.34
N SER A 90 -9.19 -5.12 5.82
CA SER A 90 -9.37 -4.96 4.39
C SER A 90 -9.05 -3.54 3.92
N ILE A 91 -8.23 -3.45 2.89
CA ILE A 91 -7.94 -2.21 2.18
C ILE A 91 -8.37 -2.40 0.74
N ARG A 92 -9.30 -1.58 0.26
CA ARG A 92 -9.87 -1.69 -1.08
C ARG A 92 -9.73 -0.37 -1.83
N ALA A 93 -9.41 -0.42 -3.11
CA ALA A 93 -9.39 0.78 -3.95
C ALA A 93 -10.04 0.52 -5.30
N GLU A 94 -10.70 1.55 -5.81
CA GLU A 94 -11.13 1.65 -7.19
C GLU A 94 -10.11 2.44 -7.98
N LEU A 95 -9.64 1.88 -9.09
CA LEU A 95 -8.76 2.55 -10.03
C LEU A 95 -9.52 2.81 -11.32
N ILE A 96 -9.43 4.03 -11.83
CA ILE A 96 -10.00 4.42 -13.12
C ILE A 96 -8.87 4.62 -14.12
N ASN A 97 -8.97 3.99 -15.28
CA ASN A 97 -8.09 4.21 -16.40
C ASN A 97 -8.42 5.57 -17.03
N GLN A 98 -7.47 6.50 -17.02
CA GLN A 98 -7.69 7.85 -17.50
C GLN A 98 -7.87 7.95 -19.02
N ASP A 99 -7.44 6.94 -19.77
CA ASP A 99 -7.55 6.94 -21.23
C ASP A 99 -8.85 6.22 -21.68
N SER A 100 -9.23 5.10 -21.05
CA SER A 100 -10.42 4.31 -21.44
C SER A 100 -11.68 4.55 -20.59
N GLY A 101 -11.55 5.15 -19.40
CA GLY A 101 -12.64 5.27 -18.42
C GLY A 101 -12.99 3.96 -17.70
N GLU A 102 -12.29 2.86 -18.01
CA GLU A 102 -12.47 1.56 -17.37
C GLU A 102 -12.14 1.63 -15.87
N SER A 103 -12.91 0.92 -15.05
CA SER A 103 -12.69 0.81 -13.61
C SER A 103 -12.31 -0.60 -13.21
N ILE A 104 -11.30 -0.72 -12.35
CA ILE A 104 -10.91 -1.98 -11.70
C ILE A 104 -10.94 -1.78 -10.18
N PHE A 105 -11.19 -2.85 -9.44
CA PHE A 105 -11.25 -2.82 -7.98
C PHE A 105 -10.27 -3.84 -7.40
N LEU A 106 -9.41 -3.38 -6.52
CA LEU A 106 -8.42 -4.20 -5.84
C LEU A 106 -8.71 -4.23 -4.35
N ALA A 107 -8.55 -5.40 -3.74
CA ALA A 107 -8.72 -5.60 -2.31
C ALA A 107 -7.52 -6.35 -1.74
N ARG A 108 -6.95 -5.84 -0.65
CA ARG A 108 -5.94 -6.54 0.13
C ARG A 108 -6.47 -6.87 1.50
N VAL A 109 -6.42 -8.15 1.86
CA VAL A 109 -7.13 -8.71 3.02
C VAL A 109 -6.20 -9.56 3.86
N ALA A 110 -6.29 -9.43 5.18
CA ALA A 110 -5.76 -10.41 6.14
C ALA A 110 -6.92 -10.90 7.01
N THR A 111 -7.05 -12.22 7.12
CA THR A 111 -8.20 -12.85 7.78
C THR A 111 -8.06 -12.82 9.30
N ILE A 112 -9.18 -12.84 10.03
CA ILE A 112 -9.16 -12.99 11.51
C ILE A 112 -8.34 -14.20 11.93
N ALA A 113 -8.43 -15.32 11.19
CA ALA A 113 -7.68 -16.53 11.50
C ALA A 113 -6.16 -16.29 11.45
N ASP A 114 -5.67 -15.56 10.46
CA ASP A 114 -4.26 -15.20 10.34
C ASP A 114 -3.86 -14.16 11.39
N LEU A 115 -4.71 -13.17 11.65
CA LEU A 115 -4.45 -12.05 12.59
C LEU A 115 -4.50 -12.45 14.06
N SER A 116 -5.21 -13.54 14.37
CA SER A 116 -5.32 -14.09 15.72
C SER A 116 -4.17 -15.06 16.03
N ASN A 117 -3.39 -15.47 15.03
CA ASN A 117 -2.24 -16.34 15.23
C ASN A 117 -1.01 -15.52 15.68
N PRO A 118 -0.48 -15.73 16.91
CA PRO A 118 0.67 -14.98 17.41
C PRO A 118 1.94 -15.11 16.56
N ASP A 119 2.09 -16.21 15.83
CA ASP A 119 3.23 -16.41 14.92
C ASP A 119 3.25 -15.39 13.78
N ASN A 120 2.09 -14.79 13.47
CA ASN A 120 1.94 -13.77 12.45
C ASN A 120 2.14 -12.33 12.96
N ASN A 121 2.46 -12.13 14.24
CA ASN A 121 2.57 -10.80 14.84
C ASN A 121 3.94 -10.12 14.64
N ALA A 122 4.84 -10.72 13.85
CA ALA A 122 6.07 -10.05 13.46
C ALA A 122 5.76 -8.80 12.61
N PRO A 123 6.31 -7.61 12.91
CA PRO A 123 5.98 -6.37 12.19
C PRO A 123 6.23 -6.41 10.70
N ASP A 124 7.23 -7.17 10.27
CA ASP A 124 7.64 -7.34 8.87
C ASP A 124 7.01 -8.58 8.21
N ASN A 125 6.14 -9.31 8.92
CA ASN A 125 5.38 -10.39 8.31
C ASN A 125 4.17 -9.85 7.54
N PHE A 126 4.35 -9.67 6.24
CA PHE A 126 3.28 -9.29 5.34
C PHE A 126 2.63 -10.46 4.59
N SER A 127 3.08 -11.69 4.82
CA SER A 127 2.63 -12.87 4.06
C SER A 127 1.14 -13.20 4.22
N ILE A 128 0.53 -12.73 5.32
CA ILE A 128 -0.89 -12.89 5.62
C ILE A 128 -1.80 -11.99 4.77
N PHE A 129 -1.25 -10.95 4.13
CA PHE A 129 -2.02 -10.00 3.33
C PHE A 129 -2.12 -10.48 1.88
N LYS A 130 -3.28 -10.99 1.50
CA LYS A 130 -3.56 -11.50 0.16
C LYS A 130 -4.27 -10.44 -0.69
N LEU A 131 -3.89 -10.36 -1.96
CA LEU A 131 -4.45 -9.41 -2.93
C LEU A 131 -5.52 -10.10 -3.79
N TYR A 132 -6.58 -9.39 -4.13
CA TYR A 132 -7.68 -9.87 -4.96
C TYR A 132 -8.14 -8.77 -5.91
N GLU A 133 -8.59 -9.16 -7.10
CA GLU A 133 -9.49 -8.34 -7.90
C GLU A 133 -10.93 -8.64 -7.48
N VAL A 134 -11.74 -7.59 -7.30
CA VAL A 134 -13.13 -7.69 -6.84
C VAL A 134 -14.07 -6.99 -7.80
N SER A 135 -15.35 -7.36 -7.79
CA SER A 135 -16.35 -6.80 -8.71
C SER A 135 -16.77 -5.36 -8.38
N SER A 136 -16.59 -4.92 -7.14
CA SER A 136 -16.90 -3.58 -6.66
C SER A 136 -16.19 -3.30 -5.34
N ILE A 137 -16.10 -2.03 -4.93
CA ILE A 137 -15.44 -1.64 -3.67
C ILE A 137 -16.09 -2.24 -2.41
N ASP A 138 -17.37 -2.60 -2.46
CA ASP A 138 -18.10 -3.20 -1.35
C ASP A 138 -18.28 -4.72 -1.50
N SER A 139 -17.70 -5.32 -2.54
CA SER A 139 -17.82 -6.77 -2.75
C SER A 139 -17.02 -7.54 -1.70
N ASN A 140 -17.69 -8.51 -1.09
CA ASN A 140 -17.09 -9.49 -0.17
C ASN A 140 -16.89 -10.85 -0.85
N LYS A 141 -17.02 -10.91 -2.18
CA LYS A 141 -16.72 -12.11 -2.96
C LYS A 141 -15.30 -11.99 -3.50
N PHE A 142 -14.40 -12.80 -2.97
CA PHE A 142 -13.01 -12.89 -3.40
C PHE A 142 -12.85 -14.07 -4.34
N GLY A 143 -12.26 -13.83 -5.51
CA GLY A 143 -11.81 -14.90 -6.41
C GLY A 143 -10.45 -15.44 -5.97
N ASP A 144 -9.66 -15.87 -6.95
CA ASP A 144 -8.28 -16.28 -6.70
C ASP A 144 -7.40 -15.09 -6.29
N SER A 145 -6.43 -15.35 -5.42
CA SER A 145 -5.48 -14.33 -5.02
C SER A 145 -4.55 -13.95 -6.17
N LEU A 146 -4.32 -12.67 -6.36
CA LEU A 146 -3.38 -12.13 -7.34
C LEU A 146 -1.96 -12.15 -6.78
N ASP A 147 -1.03 -12.63 -7.59
CA ASP A 147 0.40 -12.47 -7.34
C ASP A 147 0.93 -11.13 -7.89
N SER A 148 2.20 -10.86 -7.64
CA SER A 148 2.86 -9.64 -8.12
C SER A 148 2.88 -9.53 -9.65
N LYS A 149 2.98 -10.65 -10.37
CA LYS A 149 3.03 -10.66 -11.84
C LYS A 149 1.67 -10.32 -12.43
N ALA A 150 0.59 -10.89 -11.87
CA ALA A 150 -0.77 -10.57 -12.25
C ALA A 150 -1.06 -9.08 -12.01
N LEU A 151 -0.64 -8.54 -10.85
CA LEU A 151 -0.80 -7.13 -10.55
C LEU A 151 -0.03 -6.22 -11.53
N GLU A 152 1.22 -6.56 -11.88
CA GLU A 152 1.98 -5.80 -12.87
C GLU A 152 1.39 -5.91 -14.27
N SER A 153 0.78 -7.04 -14.64
CA SER A 153 0.03 -7.16 -15.89
C SER A 153 -1.16 -6.18 -15.94
N ILE A 154 -1.84 -5.98 -14.81
CA ILE A 154 -2.96 -5.05 -14.67
C ILE A 154 -2.49 -3.59 -14.68
N LEU A 155 -1.52 -3.23 -13.83
CA LEU A 155 -1.11 -1.84 -13.57
C LEU A 155 0.00 -1.34 -14.49
N GLY A 156 0.71 -2.24 -15.15
CA GLY A 156 1.84 -1.96 -16.04
C GLY A 156 3.16 -2.53 -15.50
N GLU A 157 4.06 -2.86 -16.43
CA GLU A 157 5.36 -3.45 -16.09
C GLU A 157 6.18 -2.55 -15.15
N ASN A 158 6.91 -3.19 -14.23
CA ASN A 158 7.74 -2.55 -13.20
C ASN A 158 6.98 -1.57 -12.30
N PHE A 159 5.64 -1.65 -12.22
CA PHE A 159 4.84 -0.81 -11.35
C PHE A 159 5.31 -0.89 -9.88
N LEU A 160 5.55 -2.11 -9.38
CA LEU A 160 5.99 -2.34 -8.00
C LEU A 160 7.34 -1.68 -7.72
N LYS A 161 8.30 -1.83 -8.64
CA LYS A 161 9.63 -1.22 -8.51
C LYS A 161 9.60 0.30 -8.49
N ASN A 162 8.65 0.89 -9.21
CA ASN A 162 8.53 2.33 -9.37
C ASN A 162 7.59 2.98 -8.36
N PHE A 163 6.86 2.21 -7.55
CA PHE A 163 5.85 2.73 -6.64
C PHE A 163 6.42 3.77 -5.66
N SER A 164 7.51 3.42 -4.99
CA SER A 164 8.21 4.28 -4.02
C SER A 164 8.95 5.46 -4.64
N LEU A 165 9.20 5.45 -5.95
CA LEU A 165 9.96 6.48 -6.65
C LEU A 165 9.07 7.50 -7.36
N LEU A 166 7.97 7.05 -7.97
CA LEU A 166 7.14 7.86 -8.86
C LEU A 166 5.79 8.24 -8.23
N ASN A 167 5.32 7.48 -7.25
CA ASN A 167 3.95 7.59 -6.73
C ASN A 167 3.90 7.90 -5.22
N TYR A 168 5.03 7.83 -4.51
CA TYR A 168 5.09 8.08 -3.06
C TYR A 168 6.36 8.88 -2.69
N LEU A 169 6.20 9.90 -1.84
CA LEU A 169 7.30 10.63 -1.23
C LEU A 169 7.12 10.58 0.29
N GLU A 170 7.98 9.82 0.96
CA GLU A 170 7.93 9.67 2.41
C GLU A 170 8.51 10.91 3.13
N GLN A 171 7.89 11.27 4.25
CA GLN A 171 8.37 12.34 5.14
C GLN A 171 9.80 12.04 5.62
N GLY A 172 10.76 12.92 5.27
CA GLY A 172 12.17 12.78 5.64
C GLY A 172 13.05 12.02 4.63
N GLN A 173 12.48 11.40 3.59
CA GLN A 173 13.20 10.65 2.56
C GLN A 173 13.49 11.44 1.26
N ASN A 174 13.25 12.76 1.25
CA ASN A 174 13.54 13.64 0.09
C ASN A 174 15.00 13.61 -0.39
N ARG A 175 15.91 12.95 0.32
CA ARG A 175 17.32 12.82 -0.03
C ARG A 175 17.54 12.25 -1.44
N TYR A 176 16.63 11.44 -1.97
CA TYR A 176 16.72 10.93 -3.35
C TYR A 176 16.64 12.04 -4.41
N LEU A 177 15.78 13.04 -4.22
CA LEU A 177 15.64 14.18 -5.13
C LEU A 177 16.84 15.13 -5.08
N TYR A 178 17.53 15.19 -3.93
CA TYR A 178 18.63 16.13 -3.69
C TYR A 178 20.03 15.47 -3.68
N SER A 179 20.14 14.15 -3.86
CA SER A 179 21.46 13.50 -3.87
C SER A 179 22.17 13.78 -5.21
N LYS A 180 23.37 14.37 -5.15
CA LYS A 180 24.23 14.65 -6.33
C LYS A 180 24.98 13.42 -6.85
N ASN A 181 24.61 12.22 -6.40
CA ASN A 181 25.28 10.98 -6.82
C ASN A 181 24.74 10.53 -8.18
N VAL A 182 25.54 10.77 -9.22
CA VAL A 182 25.24 10.46 -10.64
C VAL A 182 24.85 8.99 -10.86
N LYS A 183 25.34 8.05 -10.04
CA LYS A 183 24.93 6.63 -10.10
C LYS A 183 23.48 6.39 -9.66
N ILE A 184 22.96 7.17 -8.71
CA ILE A 184 21.57 7.10 -8.23
C ILE A 184 20.63 7.72 -9.26
N TRP A 185 21.08 8.69 -10.06
CA TRP A 185 20.30 9.32 -11.14
C TRP A 185 20.26 8.53 -12.46
N LYS A 186 21.32 7.79 -12.81
CA LYS A 186 21.36 7.02 -14.06
C LYS A 186 20.37 5.85 -14.08
N PHE A 187 20.04 5.26 -12.93
CA PHE A 187 19.04 4.18 -12.85
C PHE A 187 17.60 4.68 -13.14
N PRO A 188 17.07 5.72 -12.47
CA PRO A 188 15.74 6.29 -12.73
C PRO A 188 15.55 6.86 -14.14
N VAL A 189 16.53 7.62 -14.63
CA VAL A 189 16.37 8.38 -15.88
C VAL A 189 16.27 7.45 -17.08
N VAL A 190 17.05 6.36 -17.12
CA VAL A 190 16.99 5.37 -18.22
C VAL A 190 15.66 4.59 -18.19
N HIS A 191 15.07 4.35 -17.02
CA HIS A 191 13.80 3.65 -16.90
C HIS A 191 12.59 4.57 -17.14
N SER A 192 12.70 5.87 -16.88
CA SER A 192 11.61 6.83 -17.12
C SER A 192 11.24 7.05 -18.60
N VAL A 193 12.07 6.57 -19.53
CA VAL A 193 11.87 6.71 -20.99
C VAL A 193 11.15 5.49 -21.60
N GLY A 194 10.92 4.42 -20.82
CA GLY A 194 10.14 3.25 -21.23
C GLY A 194 8.69 3.29 -20.73
N SER A 195 7.82 2.48 -21.32
CA SER A 195 6.38 2.37 -21.05
C SER A 195 6.03 1.84 -19.64
N HIS A 196 6.29 2.62 -18.60
CA HIS A 196 6.05 2.23 -17.20
C HIS A 196 4.65 2.64 -16.72
N GLY A 197 3.94 1.74 -16.04
CA GLY A 197 2.66 2.05 -15.40
C GLY A 197 2.82 3.15 -14.35
N ARG A 198 1.96 4.18 -14.38
CA ARG A 198 1.96 5.28 -13.41
C ARG A 198 0.62 5.31 -12.69
N LEU A 199 0.66 5.37 -11.36
CA LEU A 199 -0.52 5.55 -10.53
C LEU A 199 -0.48 6.96 -9.94
N THR A 200 -1.36 7.83 -10.41
CA THR A 200 -1.38 9.22 -9.97
C THR A 200 -2.51 9.48 -8.98
N LEU A 201 -2.15 10.10 -7.85
CA LEU A 201 -3.06 10.73 -6.87
C LEU A 201 -3.27 12.22 -7.24
N ARG A 202 -3.54 12.51 -8.50
CA ARG A 202 -3.85 13.87 -9.00
C ARG A 202 -5.23 13.86 -9.62
#